data_AF-A0A0F9NMT8-F1
#
_entry.id   AF-A0A0F9NMT8-F1
#
_cell.length_a   1.000
_cell.length_b   1.000
_cell.length_c   1.000
_cell.angle_alpha   90.00
_cell.angle_beta   90.00
_cell.angle_gamma   90.00
#
_symmetry.space_group_name_H-M   'P 1'
#
loop_
_entity.id
_entity.type
_entity.pdbx_description
1 polymer ?
#
loop_
_entity_poly.entity_id
_entity_poly.type
_entity_poly.pdbx_seq_one_letter_code
_entity_poly.pdbx_strand_id
1 'polypeptide(L)'
;MNASNTEDITLRFLQQLFDPEGVSAEGYISLFFLKRPDTRVAKQFPASDLPAAVSLTRQFAENGYDCYFSPAVLRMPPTSGRGKKEDFLGARTLWVDLDSTPERLKERIVDDLHAFSPTPSAIVDSGHGIHAYWFLNQLVTNHQAIEHRNLWLANQLGGDHCHSIDHLLRVPNTINYK
;
A
#
# COMPACT_ATOMS: atom_id res chain seq x y z
N MET A 1 -0.91 -23.16 -23.47
CA MET A 1 0.27 -23.19 -22.56
C MET A 1 -0.25 -22.90 -21.17
N ASN A 2 0.04 -23.77 -20.21
CA ASN A 2 -0.71 -23.92 -18.96
C ASN A 2 -0.54 -22.71 -18.03
N ALA A 3 -1.63 -21.97 -17.81
CA ALA A 3 -1.75 -20.91 -16.80
C ALA A 3 -2.05 -21.52 -15.42
N SER A 4 -1.20 -22.44 -14.97
CA SER A 4 -1.31 -23.08 -13.66
C SER A 4 -0.14 -22.67 -12.78
N ASN A 5 -0.46 -21.93 -11.71
CA ASN A 5 0.24 -21.88 -10.43
C ASN A 5 1.33 -20.83 -10.17
N THR A 6 1.30 -19.67 -10.83
CA THR A 6 1.93 -18.46 -10.27
C THR A 6 0.84 -17.64 -9.59
N GLU A 7 0.72 -17.77 -8.28
CA GLU A 7 -0.12 -16.87 -7.51
C GLU A 7 0.36 -15.43 -7.75
N ASP A 8 -0.57 -14.52 -8.06
CA ASP A 8 -0.25 -13.14 -8.41
C ASP A 8 0.57 -12.50 -7.27
N ILE A 9 1.74 -11.96 -7.61
CA ILE A 9 2.66 -11.27 -6.69
C ILE A 9 1.93 -10.16 -5.94
N THR A 10 1.02 -9.44 -6.60
CA THR A 10 0.20 -8.41 -5.97
C THR A 10 -0.80 -9.00 -4.98
N LEU A 11 -1.40 -10.16 -5.27
CA LEU A 11 -2.28 -10.86 -4.31
C LEU A 11 -1.49 -11.30 -3.08
N ARG A 12 -0.32 -11.93 -3.28
CA ARG A 12 0.57 -12.35 -2.18
C ARG A 12 0.97 -11.18 -1.30
N PHE A 13 1.36 -10.07 -1.93
CA PHE A 13 1.72 -8.86 -1.22
C PHE A 13 0.55 -8.34 -0.36
N LEU A 14 -0.65 -8.23 -0.93
CA LEU A 14 -1.81 -7.74 -0.17
C LEU A 14 -2.23 -8.73 0.94
N GLN A 15 -2.10 -10.05 0.74
CA GLN A 15 -2.31 -11.04 1.79
C GLN A 15 -1.30 -10.85 2.94
N GLN A 16 -0.02 -10.67 2.61
CA GLN A 16 1.04 -10.40 3.59
C GLN A 16 0.99 -9.02 4.23
N LEU A 17 0.30 -8.05 3.62
CA LEU A 17 0.07 -6.70 4.16
C LEU A 17 -1.24 -6.55 4.95
N PHE A 18 -2.31 -7.29 4.60
CA PHE A 18 -3.61 -7.27 5.30
C PHE A 18 -3.97 -8.48 6.18
N ASP A 19 -3.42 -9.67 5.96
CA ASP A 19 -3.50 -10.85 6.87
C ASP A 19 -4.96 -11.22 7.04
N PRO A 20 -5.58 -11.61 5.91
CA PRO A 20 -7.03 -11.77 5.84
C PRO A 20 -7.54 -12.88 6.76
N GLU A 21 -6.66 -13.79 7.19
CA GLU A 21 -6.98 -14.90 8.10
C GLU A 21 -6.80 -14.53 9.59
N GLY A 22 -6.21 -13.37 9.87
CA GLY A 22 -5.98 -12.85 11.22
C GLY A 22 -6.96 -11.76 11.66
N VAL A 23 -6.47 -10.83 12.48
CA VAL A 23 -7.26 -9.77 13.15
C VAL A 23 -7.91 -8.78 12.17
N SER A 24 -7.46 -8.72 10.92
CA SER A 24 -7.93 -7.75 9.92
C SER A 24 -9.13 -8.20 9.08
N ALA A 25 -9.68 -9.40 9.32
CA ALA A 25 -10.82 -9.93 8.55
C ALA A 25 -12.07 -9.03 8.61
N GLU A 26 -12.18 -8.20 9.66
CA GLU A 26 -13.33 -7.32 9.92
C GLU A 26 -13.24 -5.95 9.22
N GLY A 27 -12.16 -5.65 8.49
CA GLY A 27 -11.92 -4.36 7.84
C GLY A 27 -12.15 -4.37 6.32
N TYR A 28 -12.03 -3.19 5.71
CA TYR A 28 -12.08 -3.00 4.27
C TYR A 28 -10.79 -2.39 3.74
N ILE A 29 -10.33 -2.86 2.59
CA ILE A 29 -9.26 -2.20 1.84
C ILE A 29 -9.86 -1.14 0.92
N SER A 30 -9.14 -0.04 0.74
CA SER A 30 -9.56 1.07 -0.13
C SER A 30 -8.63 1.15 -1.33
N LEU A 31 -9.19 0.96 -2.52
CA LEU A 31 -8.51 1.16 -3.80
C LEU A 31 -8.92 2.49 -4.42
N PHE A 32 -7.96 3.15 -5.05
CA PHE A 32 -8.16 4.41 -5.75
C PHE A 32 -7.51 4.35 -7.14
N PHE A 33 -8.29 4.60 -8.16
CA PHE A 33 -7.89 4.56 -9.56
C PHE A 33 -7.97 5.96 -10.15
N LEU A 34 -6.90 6.36 -10.84
CA LEU A 34 -6.79 7.66 -11.49
C LEU A 34 -6.46 7.48 -12.97
N LYS A 35 -7.27 8.07 -13.85
CA LYS A 35 -6.94 8.23 -15.26
C LYS A 35 -7.02 9.70 -15.64
N ARG A 36 -5.88 10.23 -16.09
CA ARG A 36 -5.74 11.63 -16.47
C ARG A 36 -6.61 11.94 -17.71
N PRO A 37 -7.17 13.16 -17.82
CA PRO A 37 -7.00 14.28 -16.89
C PRO A 37 -7.76 14.13 -15.57
N ASP A 38 -9.00 13.62 -15.56
CA ASP A 38 -9.89 13.85 -14.40
C ASP A 38 -10.71 12.63 -13.92
N THR A 39 -10.53 11.43 -14.48
CA THR A 39 -11.34 10.28 -14.05
C THR A 39 -10.77 9.68 -12.77
N ARG A 40 -11.59 9.68 -11.70
CA ARG A 40 -11.23 9.13 -10.38
C ARG A 40 -12.29 8.15 -9.92
N VAL A 41 -11.85 6.97 -9.53
CA VAL A 41 -12.75 5.92 -9.01
C VAL A 41 -12.17 5.37 -7.73
N ALA A 42 -12.97 5.34 -6.66
CA ALA A 42 -12.62 4.66 -5.43
C ALA A 42 -13.51 3.42 -5.27
N LYS A 43 -12.91 2.32 -4.81
CA LYS A 43 -13.61 1.06 -4.56
C LYS A 43 -13.09 0.43 -3.29
N GLN A 44 -14.00 -0.12 -2.51
CA GLN A 44 -13.68 -0.81 -1.26
C GLN A 44 -14.05 -2.28 -1.36
N PHE A 45 -13.22 -3.12 -0.76
CA PHE A 45 -13.43 -4.55 -0.66
C PHE A 45 -13.22 -4.97 0.78
N PRO A 46 -13.96 -5.96 1.30
CA PRO A 46 -13.59 -6.61 2.54
C PRO A 46 -12.12 -7.07 2.46
N ALA A 47 -11.37 -6.91 3.55
CA ALA A 47 -9.99 -7.36 3.60
C ALA A 47 -9.90 -8.89 3.44
N SER A 48 -10.99 -9.62 3.65
CA SER A 48 -11.13 -11.06 3.38
C SER A 48 -11.32 -11.40 1.89
N ASP A 49 -11.60 -10.42 1.02
CA ASP A 49 -11.82 -10.61 -0.43
C ASP A 49 -10.78 -9.87 -1.29
N LEU A 50 -9.51 -10.11 -0.97
CA LEU A 50 -8.38 -9.61 -1.75
C LEU A 50 -8.36 -10.08 -3.22
N PRO A 51 -8.78 -11.32 -3.57
CA PRO A 51 -8.84 -11.74 -4.97
C PRO A 51 -9.72 -10.83 -5.83
N ALA A 52 -10.90 -10.41 -5.34
CA ALA A 52 -11.76 -9.49 -6.08
C ALA A 52 -11.11 -8.10 -6.24
N ALA A 53 -10.46 -7.60 -5.20
CA ALA A 53 -9.73 -6.33 -5.23
C ALA A 53 -8.57 -6.33 -6.24
N VAL A 54 -7.80 -7.42 -6.30
CA VAL A 54 -6.71 -7.60 -7.28
C VAL A 54 -7.27 -7.72 -8.69
N SER A 55 -8.33 -8.51 -8.89
CA SER A 55 -8.98 -8.63 -10.20
C SER A 55 -9.44 -7.28 -10.74
N LEU A 56 -10.06 -6.45 -9.89
CA LEU A 56 -10.48 -5.11 -10.31
C LEU A 56 -9.30 -4.20 -10.60
N THR A 57 -8.23 -4.27 -9.79
CA THR A 57 -7.00 -3.51 -10.04
C THR A 57 -6.41 -3.83 -11.41
N ARG A 58 -6.32 -5.11 -11.79
CA ARG A 58 -5.81 -5.49 -13.13
C ARG A 58 -6.66 -4.89 -14.24
N GLN A 59 -7.99 -4.95 -14.12
CA GLN A 59 -8.90 -4.35 -15.10
C GLN A 59 -8.63 -2.85 -15.27
N PHE A 60 -8.50 -2.09 -14.18
CA PHE A 60 -8.20 -0.67 -14.25
C PHE A 60 -6.81 -0.40 -14.84
N ALA A 61 -5.79 -1.13 -14.41
CA ALA A 61 -4.43 -1.02 -14.93
C ALA A 61 -4.36 -1.24 -16.45
N GLU A 62 -5.00 -2.31 -16.95
CA GLU A 62 -5.11 -2.62 -18.39
C GLU A 62 -5.82 -1.52 -19.19
N ASN A 63 -6.69 -0.75 -18.54
CA ASN A 63 -7.41 0.38 -19.13
C ASN A 63 -6.68 1.73 -18.96
N GLY A 64 -5.40 1.71 -18.56
CA GLY A 64 -4.55 2.89 -18.49
C GLY A 64 -4.81 3.77 -17.26
N TYR A 65 -5.15 3.16 -16.12
CA TYR A 65 -5.28 3.88 -14.85
C TYR A 65 -4.03 3.66 -13.99
N ASP A 66 -3.57 4.73 -13.35
CA ASP A 66 -2.74 4.61 -12.15
C ASP A 66 -3.58 3.99 -11.02
N CYS A 67 -3.02 2.98 -10.36
CA CYS A 67 -3.71 2.21 -9.32
C CYS A 67 -3.04 2.42 -7.97
N TYR A 68 -3.83 2.81 -6.97
CA TYR A 68 -3.37 3.08 -5.61
C TYR A 68 -4.22 2.32 -4.60
N PHE A 69 -3.67 2.10 -3.42
CA PHE A 69 -4.36 1.53 -2.26
C PHE A 69 -3.95 2.26 -0.99
N SER A 70 -4.76 2.18 0.06
CA SER A 70 -4.33 2.57 1.40
C SER A 70 -3.71 1.39 2.13
N PRO A 71 -2.53 1.52 2.78
CA PRO A 71 -1.96 0.46 3.62
C PRO A 71 -2.74 0.20 4.91
N ALA A 72 -3.58 1.16 5.32
CA ALA A 72 -4.46 1.04 6.46
C ALA A 72 -5.82 0.46 6.05
N VAL A 73 -6.53 -0.13 7.02
CA VAL A 73 -7.87 -0.70 6.80
C VAL A 73 -8.96 0.26 7.23
N LEU A 74 -9.98 0.38 6.41
CA LEU A 74 -11.22 1.08 6.72
C LEU A 74 -12.07 0.25 7.67
N ARG A 75 -12.82 0.92 8.56
CA ARG A 75 -13.82 0.27 9.40
C ARG A 75 -15.01 -0.23 8.57
N MET A 76 -15.42 0.57 7.60
CA MET A 76 -16.50 0.28 6.67
C MET A 76 -16.31 1.10 5.38
N PRO A 77 -16.96 0.72 4.25
CA PRO A 77 -16.94 1.53 3.05
C PRO A 77 -17.51 2.93 3.32
N PRO A 78 -16.82 4.01 2.92
CA PRO A 78 -17.33 5.37 3.07
C PRO A 78 -18.49 5.61 2.10
N THR A 79 -19.31 6.62 2.39
CA THR A 79 -20.40 7.04 1.48
C THR A 79 -19.89 7.41 0.10
N SER A 80 -18.70 8.00 0.00
CA SER A 80 -18.05 8.32 -1.26
C SER A 80 -16.53 8.42 -1.12
N GLY A 81 -15.83 8.22 -2.24
CA GLY A 81 -14.38 8.37 -2.31
C GLY A 81 -13.60 7.27 -1.59
N ARG A 82 -12.35 7.60 -1.25
CA ARG A 82 -11.36 6.66 -0.72
C ARG A 82 -11.36 6.53 0.82
N GLY A 83 -12.21 7.30 1.50
CA GLY A 83 -12.20 7.46 2.94
C GLY A 83 -11.30 8.60 3.41
N LYS A 84 -11.68 9.21 4.53
CA LYS A 84 -10.90 10.21 5.29
C LYS A 84 -10.37 9.57 6.57
N LYS A 85 -9.45 10.24 7.28
CA LYS A 85 -8.75 9.70 8.46
C LYS A 85 -9.68 9.04 9.49
N GLU A 86 -10.86 9.60 9.74
CA GLU A 86 -11.79 9.05 10.75
C GLU A 86 -12.49 7.75 10.31
N ASP A 87 -12.49 7.44 9.01
CA ASP A 87 -13.12 6.22 8.47
C ASP A 87 -12.21 4.99 8.64
N PHE A 88 -10.92 5.21 8.91
CA PHE A 88 -9.95 4.15 9.13
C PHE A 88 -10.13 3.51 10.51
N LEU A 89 -9.99 2.18 10.54
CA LEU A 89 -9.98 1.40 11.76
C LEU A 89 -8.57 1.38 12.38
N GLY A 90 -7.54 1.31 11.53
CA GLY A 90 -6.15 1.21 11.96
C GLY A 90 -5.26 0.61 10.87
N ALA A 91 -4.04 0.25 11.23
CA ALA A 91 -3.11 -0.43 10.34
C ALA A 91 -2.36 -1.57 11.05
N ARG A 92 -2.01 -2.60 10.29
CA ARG A 92 -1.11 -3.67 10.75
C ARG A 92 0.25 -3.63 10.08
N THR A 93 0.55 -2.52 9.45
CA THR A 93 1.81 -2.29 8.75
C THR A 93 2.24 -0.86 9.01
N LEU A 94 3.54 -0.64 9.15
CA LEU A 94 4.17 0.65 8.98
C LEU A 94 4.73 0.73 7.57
N TRP A 95 4.85 1.93 7.03
CA TRP A 95 5.32 2.12 5.67
C TRP A 95 6.13 3.39 5.49
N VAL A 96 6.98 3.37 4.47
CA VAL A 96 7.68 4.53 3.93
C VAL A 96 7.66 4.46 2.41
N ASP A 97 7.50 5.63 1.78
CA ASP A 97 7.66 5.84 0.34
C ASP A 97 8.98 6.58 0.10
N LEU A 98 9.83 6.04 -0.78
CA LEU A 98 11.20 6.51 -1.01
C LEU A 98 11.37 6.78 -2.50
N ASP A 99 11.24 8.04 -2.90
CA ASP A 99 11.47 8.46 -4.27
C ASP A 99 12.93 8.22 -4.70
N SER A 100 13.11 7.69 -5.92
CA SER A 100 14.43 7.61 -6.55
C SER A 100 14.73 8.88 -7.32
N THR A 101 15.93 9.40 -7.15
CA THR A 101 16.46 10.57 -7.88
C THR A 101 17.79 10.22 -8.54
N PRO A 102 18.32 11.05 -9.46
CA PRO A 102 19.66 10.84 -10.01
C PRO A 102 20.76 10.71 -8.94
N GLU A 103 20.60 11.36 -7.79
CA GLU A 103 21.52 11.32 -6.66
C GLU A 103 21.25 10.14 -5.70
N ARG A 104 20.01 9.63 -5.71
CA ARG A 104 19.52 8.54 -4.86
C ARG A 104 18.84 7.44 -5.68
N LEU A 105 19.67 6.60 -6.29
CA LEU A 105 19.21 5.47 -7.10
C LEU A 105 18.52 4.40 -6.25
N LYS A 106 17.58 3.66 -6.85
CA LYS A 106 16.82 2.60 -6.18
C LYS A 106 17.72 1.54 -5.53
N GLU A 107 18.83 1.17 -6.18
CA GLU A 107 19.76 0.18 -5.65
C GLU A 107 20.34 0.63 -4.30
N ARG A 108 20.71 1.93 -4.20
CA ARG A 108 21.18 2.52 -2.94
C ARG A 108 20.09 2.54 -1.89
N ILE A 109 18.84 2.86 -2.29
CA ILE A 109 17.70 2.82 -1.38
C ILE A 109 17.50 1.41 -0.81
N VAL A 110 17.60 0.38 -1.66
CA VAL A 110 17.47 -1.03 -1.24
C VAL A 110 18.62 -1.43 -0.30
N ASP A 111 19.86 -1.03 -0.60
CA ASP A 111 21.01 -1.29 0.27
C ASP A 111 20.84 -0.63 1.65
N ASP A 112 20.41 0.64 1.69
CA ASP A 112 20.11 1.36 2.93
C ASP A 112 19.02 0.64 3.75
N LEU A 113 17.97 0.16 3.09
CA LEU A 113 16.87 -0.57 3.73
C LEU A 113 17.32 -1.93 4.29
N HIS A 114 18.22 -2.64 3.60
CA HIS A 114 18.80 -3.90 4.08
C HIS A 114 19.73 -3.67 5.29
N ALA A 115 20.43 -2.53 5.33
CA ALA A 115 21.29 -2.15 6.45
C ALA A 115 20.50 -1.55 7.64
N PHE A 116 19.27 -1.11 7.43
CA PHE A 116 18.43 -0.51 8.47
C PHE A 116 17.95 -1.56 9.50
N SER A 117 17.87 -1.14 10.76
CA SER A 117 17.36 -1.96 11.86
C SER A 117 16.21 -1.24 12.58
N PRO A 118 15.01 -1.84 12.65
CA PRO A 118 14.66 -3.17 12.16
C PRO A 118 14.57 -3.23 10.64
N THR A 119 15.00 -4.35 10.04
CA THR A 119 14.88 -4.56 8.58
C THR A 119 13.41 -4.58 8.15
N PRO A 120 13.03 -3.97 7.00
CA PRO A 120 11.68 -4.06 6.48
C PRO A 120 11.23 -5.51 6.25
N SER A 121 9.95 -5.78 6.48
CA SER A 121 9.31 -7.06 6.17
C SER A 121 9.10 -7.24 4.67
N ALA A 122 8.92 -6.14 3.92
CA ALA A 122 8.83 -6.15 2.47
C ALA A 122 9.43 -4.87 1.87
N ILE A 123 10.07 -5.02 0.72
CA ILE A 123 10.63 -3.93 -0.09
C ILE A 123 10.06 -4.10 -1.50
N VAL A 124 9.44 -3.06 -2.03
CA VAL A 124 8.66 -3.14 -3.27
C VAL A 124 9.01 -1.98 -4.20
N ASP A 125 9.32 -2.28 -5.46
CA ASP A 125 9.49 -1.27 -6.49
C ASP A 125 8.12 -0.63 -6.83
N SER A 126 8.02 0.68 -6.62
CA SER A 126 6.80 1.47 -6.84
C SER A 126 6.76 2.18 -8.21
N GLY A 127 7.73 1.88 -9.09
CA GLY A 127 7.90 2.49 -10.41
C GLY A 127 8.91 3.63 -10.41
N HIS A 128 8.68 4.71 -9.66
CA HIS A 128 9.62 5.83 -9.52
C HIS A 128 10.45 5.79 -8.23
N GLY A 129 10.13 4.88 -7.31
CA GLY A 129 10.81 4.77 -6.04
C GLY A 129 10.71 3.36 -5.48
N ILE A 130 10.89 3.26 -4.16
CA ILE A 130 10.79 2.03 -3.39
C ILE A 130 9.82 2.27 -2.23
N HIS A 131 8.84 1.40 -2.07
CA HIS A 131 8.10 1.30 -0.82
C HIS A 131 8.80 0.30 0.12
N ALA A 132 8.84 0.64 1.41
CA ALA A 132 9.27 -0.27 2.46
C ALA A 132 8.13 -0.46 3.47
N TYR A 133 7.94 -1.70 3.93
CA TYR A 133 6.86 -2.07 4.85
C TYR A 133 7.39 -2.86 6.04
N TRP A 134 6.86 -2.59 7.24
CA TRP A 134 7.12 -3.36 8.46
C TRP A 134 5.80 -3.91 8.99
N PHE A 135 5.62 -5.22 8.91
CA PHE A 135 4.40 -5.87 9.36
C PHE A 135 4.35 -5.96 10.89
N LEU A 136 3.19 -5.62 11.43
CA LEU A 136 2.89 -5.69 12.86
C LEU A 136 2.10 -6.97 13.14
N ASN A 137 2.35 -7.57 14.29
CA ASN A 137 1.68 -8.81 14.72
C ASN A 137 0.21 -8.61 15.10
N GLN A 138 -0.25 -7.36 15.21
CA GLN A 138 -1.62 -7.01 15.57
C GLN A 138 -2.03 -5.71 14.87
N LEU A 139 -3.34 -5.54 14.70
CA LEU A 139 -3.93 -4.29 14.23
C LEU A 139 -3.74 -3.20 15.30
N VAL A 140 -3.17 -2.06 14.90
CA VAL A 140 -3.04 -0.88 15.76
C VAL A 140 -4.09 0.15 15.35
N THR A 141 -5.05 0.38 16.23
CA THR A 141 -6.17 1.32 16.01
C THR A 141 -5.83 2.76 16.43
N ASN A 142 -4.72 2.97 17.15
CA ASN A 142 -4.24 4.31 17.46
C ASN A 142 -3.55 4.92 16.23
N HIS A 143 -4.29 5.78 15.51
CA HIS A 143 -3.81 6.43 14.29
C HIS A 143 -2.53 7.25 14.54
N GLN A 144 -2.49 8.06 15.59
CA GLN A 144 -1.32 8.89 15.91
C GLN A 144 -0.07 8.04 16.12
N ALA A 145 -0.22 6.87 16.75
CA ALA A 145 0.90 5.97 16.98
C ALA A 145 1.42 5.33 15.68
N ILE A 146 0.58 5.12 14.66
CA ILE A 146 1.00 4.71 13.31
C ILE A 146 1.67 5.88 12.59
N GLU A 147 1.01 7.04 12.54
CA GLU A 147 1.49 8.21 11.81
C GLU A 147 2.85 8.70 12.34
N HIS A 148 3.06 8.74 13.65
CA HIS A 148 4.33 9.11 14.25
C HIS A 148 5.45 8.11 13.94
N ARG A 149 5.15 6.81 13.87
CA ARG A 149 6.14 5.79 13.53
C ARG A 149 6.51 5.84 12.05
N ASN A 150 5.53 6.01 11.17
CA ASN A 150 5.79 6.22 9.74
C ASN A 150 6.62 7.48 9.51
N LEU A 151 6.29 8.59 10.19
CA LEU A 151 7.06 9.83 10.11
C LEU A 151 8.49 9.65 10.65
N TRP A 152 8.65 8.92 11.76
CA TRP A 152 9.98 8.61 12.28
C TRP A 152 10.80 7.80 11.28
N LEU A 153 10.22 6.75 10.70
CA LEU A 153 10.87 5.92 9.67
C LEU A 153 11.24 6.76 8.44
N ALA A 154 10.33 7.59 7.94
CA ALA A 154 10.59 8.50 6.82
C ALA A 154 11.75 9.45 7.13
N ASN A 155 11.79 10.04 8.33
CA ASN A 155 12.90 10.92 8.74
C ASN A 155 14.24 10.19 8.84
N GLN A 156 14.26 8.92 9.27
CA GLN A 156 15.49 8.13 9.34
C GLN A 156 16.00 7.72 7.95
N LEU A 157 15.08 7.43 7.04
CA LEU A 157 15.38 6.85 5.73
C LEU A 157 15.33 7.88 4.59
N GLY A 158 15.11 9.17 4.89
CA GLY A 158 14.92 10.21 3.88
C GLY A 158 13.74 9.93 2.93
N GLY A 159 12.64 9.43 3.48
CA GLY A 159 11.41 9.15 2.73
C GLY A 159 10.46 10.34 2.66
N ASP A 160 9.47 10.21 1.79
CA ASP A 160 8.46 11.23 1.58
C ASP A 160 7.52 11.39 2.77
N HIS A 161 6.79 12.51 2.81
CA HIS A 161 5.80 12.81 3.84
C HIS A 161 4.50 11.99 3.69
N CYS A 162 4.59 10.72 3.30
CA CYS A 162 3.52 9.77 3.04
C CYS A 162 3.05 9.02 4.31
N HIS A 163 3.05 9.69 5.47
CA HIS A 163 2.97 9.04 6.79
C HIS A 163 1.55 8.91 7.36
N SER A 164 0.57 9.62 6.83
CA SER A 164 -0.78 9.70 7.40
C SER A 164 -1.58 8.42 7.24
N ILE A 165 -2.48 8.09 8.17
CA ILE A 165 -3.25 6.83 8.16
C ILE A 165 -4.09 6.67 6.88
N ASP A 166 -4.53 7.78 6.31
CA ASP A 166 -5.31 7.84 5.08
C ASP A 166 -4.44 8.00 3.83
N HIS A 167 -3.13 7.77 3.89
CA HIS A 167 -2.27 7.91 2.72
C HIS A 167 -2.53 6.81 1.68
N LEU A 168 -2.25 7.13 0.42
CA LEU A 168 -2.34 6.21 -0.71
C LEU A 168 -0.94 5.87 -1.22
N LEU A 169 -0.67 4.58 -1.41
CA LEU A 169 0.53 4.09 -2.08
C LEU A 169 0.16 3.41 -3.39
N ARG A 170 1.07 3.38 -4.36
CA ARG A 170 0.85 2.67 -5.62
C ARG A 170 0.70 1.16 -5.37
N VAL A 171 -0.26 0.53 -6.05
CA VAL A 171 -0.37 -0.93 -6.04
C VAL A 171 0.84 -1.54 -6.76
N PRO A 172 1.54 -2.51 -6.15
CA PRO A 172 2.68 -3.16 -6.80
C PRO A 172 2.33 -3.78 -8.15
N ASN A 173 3.30 -3.83 -9.04
CA ASN A 173 3.17 -4.37 -10.41
C ASN A 173 2.12 -3.65 -11.28
N THR A 174 1.88 -2.36 -11.03
CA THR A 174 1.04 -1.52 -11.92
C THR A 174 1.89 -0.45 -12.58
N ILE A 175 1.54 -0.09 -13.82
CA ILE A 175 2.27 0.92 -14.60
C ILE A 175 2.02 2.30 -13.99
N ASN A 176 3.08 3.11 -13.98
CA ASN A 176 2.98 4.53 -13.67
C ASN A 176 2.72 5.34 -14.93
N TYR A 177 1.55 5.99 -14.99
CA TYR A 177 1.13 6.86 -16.09
C TYR A 177 1.25 8.35 -15.74
N LYS A 178 1.83 8.69 -14.59
CA LYS A 178 2.14 10.06 -14.18
C LYS A 178 3.24 10.67 -15.05
#